data_AF-F6XA77-F1
#
_entry.id   AF-F6XA77-F1
#
_cell.length_a   1.000
_cell.length_b   1.000
_cell.length_c   1.000
_cell.angle_alpha   90.00
_cell.angle_beta   90.00
_cell.angle_gamma   90.00
#
_symmetry.space_group_name_H-M   'P 1'
#
loop_
_entity.id
_entity.type
_entity.pdbx_description
1 polymer ?
#
loop_
_entity_poly.entity_id
_entity_poly.type
_entity_poly.pdbx_seq_one_letter_code
_entity_poly.pdbx_strand_id
1 'polypeptide(L)'
;MPGFVASYIVVNNTDGSYIPTPVTTIAPCGFQASVINISQPLNSPGYPGHYSNYLTCNWYLTARPGYFVQFTILQFNTEGCCDRLQIYGSYPYMRRFAGYVTRSTTVVSVNNTMRLYFRSDGSVTRTGFQGYFTETSVAMTTPAPTTTTPPTTQAPCGRNLTATNVSQDFYTPGWSSRYRNNLRCYWYIHARPGWQVYIQVVSVDTESCCDTMRITSTSDSLSNSLTLRGVSSRTLNFISR
;
A
#
# COMPACT_ATOMS: atom_id res chain seq x y z
N MET A 1 13.52 -1.82 -11.21
CA MET A 1 12.90 -1.56 -9.89
C MET A 1 11.53 -2.26 -9.83
N PRO A 2 10.80 -2.32 -8.70
CA PRO A 2 9.49 -2.98 -8.60
C PRO A 2 8.32 -2.23 -9.29
N GLY A 3 8.44 -0.92 -9.55
CA GLY A 3 7.46 -0.15 -10.33
C GLY A 3 6.62 0.78 -9.47
N PHE A 4 5.29 0.76 -9.59
CA PHE A 4 4.40 1.45 -8.66
C PHE A 4 3.22 0.61 -8.20
N VAL A 5 2.64 1.01 -7.06
CA VAL A 5 1.32 0.60 -6.58
C VAL A 5 0.54 1.82 -6.14
N ALA A 6 -0.73 1.85 -6.52
CA ALA A 6 -1.67 2.89 -6.16
C ALA A 6 -3.05 2.27 -5.94
N SER A 7 -3.87 2.97 -5.15
CA SER A 7 -5.26 2.62 -4.93
C SER A 7 -6.16 3.76 -5.39
N TYR A 8 -7.42 3.45 -5.69
CA TYR A 8 -8.41 4.45 -6.08
C TYR A 8 -9.80 4.12 -5.55
N ILE A 9 -10.61 5.17 -5.37
CA ILE A 9 -12.04 5.11 -5.05
C ILE A 9 -12.80 6.22 -5.80
N VAL A 10 -14.13 6.13 -5.87
CA VAL A 10 -14.96 7.30 -6.15
C VAL A 10 -15.30 8.06 -4.87
N VAL A 11 -15.26 9.38 -4.95
CA VAL A 11 -15.66 10.33 -3.90
C VAL A 11 -16.70 11.31 -4.45
N ASN A 12 -17.58 11.79 -3.57
CA ASN A 12 -18.58 12.81 -3.90
C ASN A 12 -18.28 14.10 -3.12
N ASN A 13 -18.04 15.20 -3.82
CA ASN A 13 -17.66 16.49 -3.22
C ASN A 13 -18.79 17.20 -2.45
N THR A 14 -20.05 16.76 -2.60
CA THR A 14 -21.16 17.40 -1.87
C THR A 14 -21.17 17.09 -0.38
N ASP A 15 -20.43 16.07 0.08
CA ASP A 15 -20.50 15.57 1.46
C ASP A 15 -19.39 16.13 2.38
N GLY A 16 -18.49 16.97 1.85
CA GLY A 16 -17.41 17.62 2.63
C GLY A 16 -16.44 16.65 3.33
N SER A 17 -16.52 15.34 3.06
CA SER A 17 -16.03 14.30 3.97
C SER A 17 -14.72 13.62 3.57
N TYR A 18 -13.97 14.11 2.57
CA TYR A 18 -12.66 13.52 2.24
C TYR A 18 -11.66 14.53 1.65
N ILE A 19 -10.90 15.18 2.54
CA ILE A 19 -9.54 15.63 2.22
C ILE A 19 -8.59 14.77 3.06
N PRO A 20 -8.04 13.67 2.53
CA PRO A 20 -6.94 13.01 3.20
C PRO A 20 -5.77 13.99 3.18
N THR A 21 -5.38 14.42 4.37
CA THR A 21 -4.23 15.30 4.57
C THR A 21 -2.99 14.65 3.95
N PRO A 22 -2.13 15.42 3.25
CA PRO A 22 -0.90 14.87 2.71
C PRO A 22 -0.01 14.42 3.87
N VAL A 23 0.14 13.10 4.05
CA VAL A 23 0.99 12.54 5.10
C VAL A 23 2.45 12.60 4.64
N THR A 24 3.21 13.51 5.24
CA THR A 24 4.64 13.73 4.97
C THR A 24 5.53 12.69 5.67
N THR A 25 5.99 11.72 4.88
CA THR A 25 7.28 10.96 4.85
C THR A 25 8.28 10.87 6.00
N ILE A 26 7.85 10.74 7.24
CA ILE A 26 8.57 9.81 8.12
C ILE A 26 7.47 8.97 8.74
N ALA A 27 7.44 7.66 8.44
CA ALA A 27 6.54 6.77 9.15
C ALA A 27 6.89 6.91 10.64
N PRO A 28 6.00 7.48 11.47
CA PRO A 28 6.32 7.68 12.86
C PRO A 28 6.57 6.30 13.48
N CYS A 29 7.48 6.22 14.45
CA CYS A 29 7.71 4.98 15.20
C CYS A 29 6.56 4.72 16.17
N GLY A 30 5.38 4.46 15.61
CA GLY A 30 4.12 4.21 16.28
C GLY A 30 3.08 5.33 16.14
N PHE A 31 1.82 4.91 16.04
CA PHE A 31 0.61 5.76 16.10
C PHE A 31 -0.62 4.90 16.39
N GLN A 32 -1.75 5.55 16.65
CA GLN A 32 -3.07 4.93 16.61
C GLN A 32 -3.85 5.49 15.43
N ALA A 33 -4.50 4.63 14.64
CA ALA A 33 -5.27 5.06 13.49
C ALA A 33 -6.59 4.29 13.34
N SER A 34 -7.63 5.04 13.00
CA SER A 34 -8.88 4.46 12.49
C SER A 34 -8.66 4.04 11.04
N VAL A 35 -8.93 2.78 10.75
CA VAL A 35 -8.77 2.21 9.41
C VAL A 35 -10.05 2.45 8.62
N ILE A 36 -9.87 2.89 7.38
CA ILE A 36 -10.92 3.21 6.41
C ILE A 36 -10.80 2.29 5.18
N ASN A 37 -11.81 2.32 4.31
CA ASN A 37 -11.89 1.64 3.01
C ASN A 37 -10.97 2.23 1.95
N ILE A 38 -9.84 2.79 2.37
CA ILE A 38 -8.79 3.32 1.51
C ILE A 38 -7.45 2.80 2.01
N SER A 39 -6.63 2.28 1.08
CA SER A 39 -5.28 1.79 1.33
C SER A 39 -4.36 2.91 1.85
N GLN A 40 -4.00 2.84 3.13
CA GLN A 40 -3.11 3.80 3.79
C GLN A 40 -1.70 3.22 3.94
N PRO A 41 -0.63 3.88 3.46
CA PRO A 41 0.71 3.34 3.55
C PRO A 41 1.25 3.32 4.98
N LEU A 42 2.07 2.32 5.25
CA LEU A 42 2.82 2.17 6.48
C LEU A 42 4.15 1.47 6.19
N ASN A 43 5.24 2.16 6.51
CA ASN A 43 6.60 1.68 6.29
C ASN A 43 7.39 1.67 7.60
N SER A 44 8.50 0.95 7.64
CA SER A 44 9.46 1.12 8.74
C SER A 44 10.07 2.53 8.73
N PRO A 45 10.42 3.09 9.90
CA PRO A 45 11.17 4.35 9.97
C PRO A 45 12.43 4.27 9.09
N GLY A 46 12.70 5.32 8.31
CA GLY A 46 13.86 5.37 7.42
C GLY A 46 13.66 4.82 6.00
N TYR A 47 12.58 4.07 5.73
CA TYR A 47 12.28 3.54 4.39
C TYR A 47 12.12 4.68 3.34
N PRO A 48 12.71 4.60 2.13
CA PRO A 48 13.36 3.43 1.51
C PRO A 48 14.83 3.21 1.89
N GLY A 49 15.40 4.12 2.69
CA GLY A 49 16.70 3.93 3.32
C GLY A 49 16.64 2.88 4.43
N HIS A 50 17.74 2.78 5.17
CA HIS A 50 17.83 1.79 6.24
C HIS A 50 17.07 2.26 7.50
N TYR A 51 16.43 1.33 8.21
CA TYR A 51 15.94 1.62 9.55
C TYR A 51 17.10 1.82 10.53
N SER A 52 16.85 2.47 11.67
CA SER A 52 17.86 2.66 12.73
C SER A 52 17.94 1.45 13.67
N ASN A 53 19.07 1.31 14.37
CA ASN A 53 19.20 0.38 15.48
C ASN A 53 18.29 0.77 16.67
N TYR A 54 18.01 -0.18 17.54
CA TYR A 54 17.28 -0.02 18.81
C TYR A 54 15.85 0.53 18.68
N LEU A 55 15.20 0.33 17.52
CA LEU A 55 13.81 0.75 17.32
C LEU A 55 12.86 -0.16 18.09
N THR A 56 11.80 0.45 18.63
CA THR A 56 10.65 -0.25 19.22
C THR A 56 9.38 0.51 18.84
N CYS A 57 8.80 0.18 17.69
CA CYS A 57 7.65 0.88 17.13
C CYS A 57 6.37 0.06 17.32
N ASN A 58 5.28 0.74 17.68
CA ASN A 58 3.96 0.13 17.88
C ASN A 58 2.88 0.91 17.12
N TRP A 59 2.24 0.29 16.15
CA TRP A 59 1.08 0.84 15.46
C TRP A 59 -0.18 0.08 15.85
N TYR A 60 -1.19 0.82 16.29
CA TYR A 60 -2.50 0.27 16.66
C TYR A 60 -3.53 0.71 15.63
N LEU A 61 -4.11 -0.27 14.94
CA LEU A 61 -5.04 -0.06 13.85
C LEU A 61 -6.41 -0.57 14.27
N THR A 62 -7.44 0.26 14.12
CA THR A 62 -8.82 -0.08 14.49
C THR A 62 -9.76 0.18 13.33
N ALA A 63 -10.37 -0.87 12.78
CA ALA A 63 -11.44 -0.78 11.79
C ALA A 63 -12.80 -0.53 12.47
N ARG A 64 -13.78 -0.13 11.65
CA ARG A 64 -15.17 0.03 12.10
C ARG A 64 -15.75 -1.30 12.59
N PRO A 65 -16.69 -1.29 13.55
CA PRO A 65 -17.36 -2.52 13.98
C PRO A 65 -17.96 -3.29 12.79
N GLY A 66 -17.77 -4.61 12.77
CA GLY A 66 -18.18 -5.48 11.65
C GLY A 66 -17.18 -5.56 10.48
N TYR A 67 -16.08 -4.79 10.53
CA TYR A 67 -14.97 -4.85 9.57
C TYR A 67 -13.68 -5.33 10.26
N PHE A 68 -12.73 -5.74 9.44
CA PHE A 68 -11.41 -6.23 9.84
C PHE A 68 -10.33 -5.30 9.29
N VAL A 69 -9.18 -5.28 9.96
CA VAL A 69 -7.97 -4.62 9.47
C VAL A 69 -7.23 -5.60 8.55
N GLN A 70 -6.96 -5.17 7.33
CA GLN A 70 -6.07 -5.86 6.39
C GLN A 70 -4.76 -5.08 6.28
N PHE A 71 -3.64 -5.74 6.52
CA PHE A 71 -2.30 -5.18 6.29
C PHE A 71 -1.57 -6.00 5.23
N THR A 72 -1.07 -5.32 4.20
CA THR A 72 -0.32 -5.92 3.10
C THR A 72 1.13 -5.44 3.14
N ILE A 73 2.05 -6.38 3.30
CA ILE A 73 3.49 -6.17 3.19
C ILE A 73 3.88 -6.34 1.73
N LEU A 74 4.43 -5.29 1.14
CA LEU A 74 4.88 -5.25 -0.25
C LEU A 74 6.33 -5.66 -0.40
N GLN A 75 7.19 -5.16 0.50
CA GLN A 75 8.60 -5.50 0.58
C GLN A 75 9.00 -5.65 2.03
N PHE A 76 9.93 -6.57 2.30
CA PHE A 76 10.46 -6.79 3.63
C PHE A 76 11.90 -7.25 3.55
N ASN A 77 12.79 -6.57 4.27
CA ASN A 77 14.20 -6.84 4.36
C ASN A 77 14.73 -6.34 5.71
N THR A 78 14.93 -7.24 6.66
CA THR A 78 15.53 -6.97 7.97
C THR A 78 16.71 -7.89 8.22
N GLU A 79 17.49 -7.62 9.26
CA GLU A 79 18.41 -8.64 9.78
C GLU A 79 17.62 -9.85 10.27
N GLY A 80 17.87 -11.02 9.66
CA GLY A 80 17.02 -12.21 9.87
C GLY A 80 17.06 -12.80 11.27
N CYS A 81 18.19 -12.67 11.99
CA CYS A 81 18.34 -13.24 13.33
C CYS A 81 17.58 -12.44 14.39
N CYS A 82 17.55 -11.12 14.24
CA CYS A 82 17.51 -10.23 15.38
C CYS A 82 16.38 -9.20 15.25
N ASP A 83 16.15 -8.71 14.04
CA ASP A 83 15.14 -7.70 13.71
C ASP A 83 13.86 -8.34 13.20
N ARG A 84 12.71 -7.78 13.58
CA ARG A 84 11.42 -8.41 13.29
C ARG A 84 10.25 -7.45 13.29
N LEU A 85 9.27 -7.77 12.44
CA LEU A 85 7.91 -7.25 12.50
C LEU A 85 6.99 -8.35 13.05
N GLN A 86 6.25 -8.04 14.10
CA GLN A 86 5.24 -8.90 14.70
C GLN A 86 3.87 -8.27 14.52
N ILE A 87 2.93 -9.02 13.97
CA ILE A 87 1.55 -8.61 13.73
C ILE A 87 0.67 -9.37 14.72
N TYR A 88 0.00 -8.66 15.61
CA TYR A 88 -0.90 -9.21 16.62
C TYR A 88 -2.36 -8.94 16.26
N GLY A 89 -3.25 -9.83 16.69
CA GLY A 89 -4.68 -9.77 16.38
C GLY A 89 -5.04 -10.41 15.04
N SER A 90 -4.13 -11.21 14.45
CA SER A 90 -4.34 -11.95 13.19
C SER A 90 -4.74 -13.42 13.41
N TYR A 91 -4.90 -14.22 12.35
CA TYR A 91 -4.91 -15.69 12.43
C TYR A 91 -3.66 -16.30 11.75
N PRO A 92 -2.80 -17.05 12.48
CA PRO A 92 -2.76 -17.22 13.93
C PRO A 92 -2.61 -15.89 14.68
N TYR A 93 -2.91 -15.85 15.99
CA TYR A 93 -3.00 -14.63 16.82
C TYR A 93 -1.81 -13.68 16.64
N MET A 94 -0.62 -14.24 16.41
CA MET A 94 0.57 -13.49 16.07
C MET A 94 1.29 -14.09 14.85
N ARG A 95 1.59 -13.25 13.86
CA ARG A 95 2.52 -13.56 12.75
C ARG A 95 3.82 -12.79 12.92
N ARG A 96 4.96 -13.42 12.60
CA ARG A 96 6.30 -12.82 12.66
C ARG A 96 6.95 -12.83 11.29
N PHE A 97 7.56 -11.71 10.93
CA PHE A 97 8.37 -11.53 9.72
C PHE A 97 9.78 -11.10 10.13
N ALA A 98 10.79 -11.71 9.52
CA ALA A 98 12.21 -11.41 9.70
C ALA A 98 12.96 -11.82 8.42
N GLY A 99 14.10 -11.20 8.14
CA GLY A 99 14.92 -11.52 6.96
C GLY A 99 14.32 -10.89 5.70
N TYR A 100 14.34 -11.64 4.59
CA TYR A 100 13.90 -11.13 3.29
C TYR A 100 12.61 -11.82 2.83
N VAL A 101 11.61 -11.03 2.44
CA VAL A 101 10.35 -11.54 1.85
C VAL A 101 10.22 -10.99 0.42
N THR A 102 10.19 -11.91 -0.55
CA THR A 102 10.06 -11.59 -1.98
C THR A 102 8.63 -11.48 -2.48
N ARG A 103 7.68 -12.11 -1.78
CA ARG A 103 6.26 -12.12 -2.17
C ARG A 103 5.45 -11.20 -1.28
N SER A 104 4.61 -10.40 -1.92
CA SER A 104 3.54 -9.66 -1.24
C SER A 104 2.79 -10.59 -0.28
N THR A 105 2.66 -10.18 0.97
CA THR A 105 2.01 -10.96 2.01
C THR A 105 0.94 -10.13 2.70
N THR A 106 -0.29 -10.64 2.70
CA THR A 106 -1.43 -10.00 3.36
C THR A 106 -1.78 -10.73 4.64
N VAL A 107 -2.05 -9.96 5.70
CA VAL A 107 -2.53 -10.44 6.99
C VAL A 107 -3.82 -9.70 7.33
N VAL A 108 -4.86 -10.43 7.69
CA VAL A 108 -6.15 -9.88 8.14
C VAL A 108 -6.33 -10.16 9.62
N SER A 109 -6.90 -9.20 10.34
CA SER A 109 -7.21 -9.36 11.76
C SER A 109 -8.40 -10.30 12.00
N VAL A 110 -8.46 -10.88 13.19
CA VAL A 110 -9.57 -11.75 13.64
C VAL A 110 -10.75 -10.93 14.15
N ASN A 111 -10.48 -9.73 14.66
CA ASN A 111 -11.47 -8.76 15.10
C ASN A 111 -11.25 -7.44 14.34
N ASN A 112 -11.82 -6.34 14.81
CA ASN A 112 -11.64 -5.02 14.19
C ASN A 112 -10.33 -4.32 14.62
N THR A 113 -9.38 -5.01 15.23
CA THR A 113 -8.12 -4.41 15.73
C THR A 113 -6.89 -5.19 15.29
N MET A 114 -5.80 -4.47 15.02
CA MET A 114 -4.50 -5.07 14.71
C MET A 114 -3.38 -4.24 15.34
N ARG A 115 -2.37 -4.90 15.92
CA ARG A 115 -1.15 -4.24 16.39
C ARG A 115 0.05 -4.69 15.57
N LEU A 116 0.77 -3.74 14.99
CA LEU A 116 2.04 -3.97 14.32
C LEU A 116 3.17 -3.53 15.26
N TYR A 117 4.12 -4.43 15.52
CA TYR A 117 5.24 -4.22 16.42
C TYR A 117 6.55 -4.45 15.67
N PHE A 118 7.33 -3.40 15.44
CA PHE A 118 8.63 -3.50 14.79
C PHE A 118 9.74 -3.25 15.81
N ARG A 119 10.69 -4.19 15.88
CA ARG A 119 11.85 -4.08 16.77
C ARG A 119 13.13 -4.32 15.99
N SER A 120 14.12 -3.45 16.21
CA SER A 120 15.50 -3.67 15.78
C SER A 120 16.46 -3.82 16.96
N ASP A 121 17.56 -4.53 16.75
CA ASP A 121 18.63 -4.70 17.72
C ASP A 121 19.70 -3.61 17.60
N GLY A 122 20.89 -3.83 18.18
CA GLY A 122 21.96 -2.83 18.22
C GLY A 122 22.84 -2.74 16.98
N SER A 123 22.63 -3.56 15.95
CA SER A 123 23.51 -3.68 14.79
C SER A 123 22.78 -4.01 13.50
N VAL A 124 23.52 -4.03 12.38
CA VAL A 124 23.08 -4.47 11.03
C VAL A 124 21.68 -4.03 10.63
N THR A 125 21.60 -2.88 9.97
CA THR A 125 20.32 -2.38 9.44
C THR A 125 20.12 -2.76 7.97
N ARG A 126 18.87 -2.84 7.55
CA ARG A 126 18.44 -3.07 6.17
C ARG A 126 17.33 -2.08 5.82
N THR A 127 16.75 -2.20 4.63
CA THR A 127 15.68 -1.28 4.17
C THR A 127 14.39 -1.37 4.98
N GLY A 128 14.17 -2.45 5.72
CA GLY A 128 13.01 -2.62 6.60
C GLY A 128 11.79 -3.12 5.86
N PHE A 129 10.63 -2.51 6.05
CA PHE A 129 9.40 -2.92 5.39
C PHE A 129 8.66 -1.77 4.73
N GLN A 130 7.95 -2.12 3.66
CA GLN A 130 6.97 -1.27 3.00
C GLN A 130 5.65 -2.02 2.92
N GLY A 131 4.56 -1.32 3.21
CA GLY A 131 3.23 -1.89 3.16
C GLY A 131 2.13 -0.85 3.23
N TYR A 132 0.90 -1.32 3.32
CA TYR A 132 -0.28 -0.49 3.51
C TYR A 132 -1.36 -1.26 4.26
N PHE A 133 -2.26 -0.54 4.92
CA PHE A 133 -3.41 -1.08 5.62
C PHE A 133 -4.73 -0.50 5.08
N THR A 134 -5.78 -1.31 5.08
CA THR A 134 -7.15 -0.94 4.67
C THR A 134 -8.15 -1.72 5.51
N GLU A 135 -9.39 -1.26 5.58
CA GLU A 135 -10.47 -2.04 6.16
C GLU A 135 -10.98 -3.04 5.12
N THR A 136 -11.47 -4.19 5.58
CA THR A 136 -12.10 -5.22 4.74
C THR A 136 -13.29 -5.82 5.47
N SER A 137 -14.33 -6.21 4.74
CA SER A 137 -15.46 -6.97 5.28
C SER A 137 -15.20 -8.48 5.31
N VAL A 138 -14.08 -8.93 4.73
CA VAL A 138 -13.73 -10.35 4.61
C VAL A 138 -12.78 -10.74 5.74
N ALA A 139 -13.25 -11.60 6.65
CA ALA A 139 -12.39 -12.23 7.65
C ALA A 139 -11.47 -13.27 6.99
N MET A 140 -10.19 -13.35 7.39
CA MET A 140 -9.39 -14.55 7.09
C MET A 140 -9.76 -15.66 8.08
N THR A 141 -10.79 -16.44 7.77
CA THR A 141 -11.10 -17.67 8.52
C THR A 141 -10.26 -18.82 7.97
N THR A 142 -9.17 -19.16 8.66
CA THR A 142 -8.30 -20.33 8.40
C THR A 142 -7.69 -20.37 6.99
N PRO A 143 -6.59 -21.12 6.74
CA PRO A 143 -6.05 -21.19 5.39
C PRO A 143 -7.01 -22.08 4.57
N ALA A 144 -7.92 -21.47 3.82
CA ALA A 144 -8.14 -22.03 2.50
C ALA A 144 -6.75 -22.07 1.86
N PRO A 145 -6.30 -23.20 1.28
CA PRO A 145 -5.16 -23.18 0.40
C PRO A 145 -5.60 -22.37 -0.82
N THR A 146 -5.54 -21.05 -0.71
CA THR A 146 -5.16 -20.25 -1.86
C THR A 146 -3.67 -20.46 -2.05
N THR A 147 -3.31 -21.68 -2.49
CA THR A 147 -2.60 -21.78 -3.76
C THR A 147 -3.49 -21.12 -4.83
N THR A 148 -3.68 -19.80 -4.73
CA THR A 148 -3.51 -19.00 -5.92
C THR A 148 -2.03 -19.22 -6.22
N THR A 149 -1.75 -20.21 -7.06
CA THR A 149 -0.73 -20.01 -8.08
C THR A 149 -0.81 -18.53 -8.44
N PRO A 150 0.25 -17.73 -8.23
CA PRO A 150 0.27 -16.37 -8.75
C PRO A 150 -0.26 -16.51 -10.17
N PRO A 151 -1.25 -15.72 -10.62
CA PRO A 151 -1.71 -15.84 -11.99
C PRO A 151 -0.46 -15.84 -12.87
N THR A 152 -0.16 -17.02 -13.44
CA THR A 152 1.04 -17.26 -14.25
C THR A 152 0.92 -16.48 -15.55
N THR A 153 -0.29 -16.00 -15.84
CA THR A 153 -0.56 -14.85 -16.67
C THR A 153 -0.20 -13.57 -15.91
N GLN A 154 1.00 -13.06 -16.17
CA GLN A 154 1.38 -11.68 -15.89
C GLN A 154 0.18 -10.77 -16.18
N ALA A 155 -0.37 -10.10 -15.16
CA ALA A 155 -1.51 -9.21 -15.33
C ALA A 155 -1.21 -8.27 -16.51
N PRO A 156 -2.14 -8.10 -17.47
CA PRO A 156 -1.88 -7.31 -18.66
C PRO A 156 -1.46 -5.88 -18.29
N CYS A 157 -0.57 -5.31 -19.10
CA CYS A 157 -0.07 -3.96 -18.94
C CYS A 157 -1.20 -2.95 -19.18
N GLY A 158 -1.86 -2.53 -18.11
CA GLY A 158 -3.01 -1.65 -18.20
C GLY A 158 -4.33 -2.38 -18.38
N ARG A 159 -5.43 -1.68 -18.04
CA ARG A 159 -6.81 -2.18 -18.15
C ARG A 159 -7.81 -1.04 -17.94
N ASN A 160 -9.04 -1.25 -18.41
CA ASN A 160 -10.17 -0.42 -18.02
C ASN A 160 -10.67 -0.82 -16.63
N LEU A 161 -10.93 0.17 -15.80
CA LEU A 161 -11.27 0.05 -14.40
C LEU A 161 -12.57 0.82 -14.14
N THR A 162 -13.46 0.24 -13.36
CA THR A 162 -14.64 0.96 -12.84
C THR A 162 -14.41 1.25 -11.38
N ALA A 163 -14.46 2.53 -11.01
CA ALA A 163 -14.25 2.97 -9.65
C ALA A 163 -15.52 2.76 -8.80
N THR A 164 -15.29 2.30 -7.58
CA THR A 164 -16.30 2.03 -6.57
C THR A 164 -16.00 2.83 -5.30
N ASN A 165 -16.92 2.81 -4.35
CA ASN A 165 -16.70 3.38 -3.02
C ASN A 165 -15.88 2.45 -2.12
N VAL A 166 -15.19 1.45 -2.66
CA VAL A 166 -14.29 0.54 -1.94
C VAL A 166 -12.92 0.65 -2.58
N SER A 167 -11.83 0.70 -1.79
CA SER A 167 -10.48 0.77 -2.32
C SER A 167 -10.21 -0.35 -3.33
N GLN A 168 -9.74 0.04 -4.50
CA GLN A 168 -9.29 -0.87 -5.54
C GLN A 168 -7.84 -0.57 -5.87
N ASP A 169 -7.01 -1.61 -5.93
CA ASP A 169 -5.58 -1.46 -6.20
C ASP A 169 -5.27 -1.64 -7.69
N PHE A 170 -4.29 -0.89 -8.18
CA PHE A 170 -3.64 -1.08 -9.48
C PHE A 170 -2.14 -0.87 -9.35
N TYR A 171 -1.38 -1.65 -10.10
CA TYR A 171 0.06 -1.73 -9.95
C TYR A 171 0.72 -2.15 -11.26
N THR A 172 2.03 -1.91 -11.35
CA THR A 172 2.84 -2.33 -12.49
C THR A 172 2.80 -3.87 -12.64
N PRO A 173 2.70 -4.43 -13.87
CA PRO A 173 2.74 -5.88 -14.07
C PRO A 173 3.97 -6.52 -13.43
N GLY A 174 3.76 -7.53 -12.58
CA GLY A 174 4.83 -8.18 -11.83
C GLY A 174 5.23 -7.44 -10.55
N TRP A 175 4.43 -6.49 -10.07
CA TRP A 175 4.60 -5.83 -8.77
C TRP A 175 4.94 -6.83 -7.66
N SER A 176 5.97 -6.51 -6.85
CA SER A 176 6.82 -7.39 -5.99
C SER A 176 8.08 -7.98 -6.64
N SER A 177 8.23 -7.86 -7.96
CA SER A 177 9.43 -8.23 -8.73
C SER A 177 9.81 -7.09 -9.69
N ARG A 178 10.97 -7.20 -10.36
CA ARG A 178 11.41 -6.15 -11.30
C ARG A 178 10.42 -6.04 -12.48
N TYR A 179 9.93 -4.83 -12.77
CA TYR A 179 9.17 -4.60 -14.00
C TYR A 179 10.06 -4.76 -15.23
N ARG A 180 9.45 -5.12 -16.36
CA ARG A 180 10.15 -5.29 -17.64
C ARG A 180 10.52 -3.94 -18.25
N ASN A 181 11.63 -3.90 -18.98
CA ASN A 181 12.03 -2.71 -19.73
C ASN A 181 10.99 -2.36 -20.81
N ASN A 182 10.91 -1.06 -21.16
CA ASN A 182 10.06 -0.54 -22.24
C ASN A 182 8.54 -0.77 -22.05
N LEU A 183 8.07 -0.93 -20.81
CA LEU A 183 6.64 -1.04 -20.53
C LEU A 183 5.93 0.29 -20.79
N ARG A 184 4.84 0.23 -21.57
CA ARG A 184 3.88 1.33 -21.75
C ARG A 184 2.49 0.83 -21.37
N CYS A 185 2.08 1.16 -20.15
CA CYS A 185 0.83 0.68 -19.56
C CYS A 185 -0.16 1.85 -19.42
N TYR A 186 -1.45 1.60 -19.68
CA TYR A 186 -2.51 2.59 -19.53
C TYR A 186 -3.64 2.03 -18.68
N TRP A 187 -4.01 2.74 -17.62
CA TRP A 187 -5.18 2.43 -16.80
C TRP A 187 -6.21 3.53 -16.98
N TYR A 188 -7.41 3.17 -17.42
CA TYR A 188 -8.54 4.08 -17.56
C TYR A 188 -9.51 3.83 -16.42
N ILE A 189 -9.66 4.79 -15.51
CA ILE A 189 -10.53 4.67 -14.34
C ILE A 189 -11.82 5.44 -14.61
N HIS A 190 -12.92 4.71 -14.76
CA HIS A 190 -14.25 5.28 -15.00
C HIS A 190 -14.99 5.50 -13.68
N ALA A 191 -15.49 6.71 -13.48
CA ALA A 191 -16.42 7.07 -12.40
C ALA A 191 -17.83 7.30 -12.95
N ARG A 192 -18.83 7.26 -12.05
CA ARG A 192 -20.20 7.64 -12.38
C ARG A 192 -20.29 9.16 -12.64
N PRO A 193 -21.24 9.65 -13.46
CA PRO A 193 -21.45 11.09 -13.64
C PRO A 193 -21.65 11.80 -12.30
N GLY A 194 -20.95 12.92 -12.09
CA GLY A 194 -20.98 13.70 -10.85
C GLY A 194 -20.08 13.19 -9.73
N TRP A 195 -19.33 12.10 -9.93
CA TRP A 195 -18.36 11.57 -8.95
C TRP A 195 -16.92 11.83 -9.41
N GLN A 196 -16.04 12.07 -8.46
CA GLN A 196 -14.60 12.22 -8.72
C GLN A 196 -13.85 10.95 -8.35
N VAL A 197 -12.78 10.65 -9.08
CA VAL A 197 -11.84 9.59 -8.73
C VAL A 197 -10.78 10.19 -7.81
N TYR A 198 -10.68 9.64 -6.61
CA TYR A 198 -9.55 9.87 -5.72
C TYR A 198 -8.54 8.74 -5.90
N ILE A 199 -7.30 9.09 -6.23
CA ILE A 199 -6.17 8.18 -6.39
C ILE A 199 -5.16 8.47 -5.29
N GLN A 200 -4.75 7.41 -4.60
CA GLN A 200 -3.68 7.43 -3.62
C GLN A 200 -2.51 6.60 -4.15
N VAL A 201 -1.42 7.26 -4.47
CA VAL A 201 -0.18 6.58 -4.84
C VAL A 201 0.50 6.12 -3.56
N VAL A 202 0.59 4.81 -3.38
CA VAL A 202 1.12 4.15 -2.18
C VAL A 202 2.64 4.01 -2.28
N SER A 203 3.16 3.66 -3.46
CA SER A 203 4.60 3.62 -3.72
C SER A 203 4.92 3.86 -5.19
N VAL A 204 6.03 4.55 -5.42
CA VAL A 204 6.71 4.58 -6.72
C VAL A 204 8.17 4.24 -6.49
N ASP A 205 8.69 3.30 -7.24
CA ASP A 205 10.09 2.90 -7.29
C ASP A 205 10.39 2.53 -8.75
N THR A 206 10.78 3.56 -9.50
CA THR A 206 11.09 3.53 -10.94
C THR A 206 12.44 4.17 -11.22
N GLU A 207 13.05 3.86 -12.37
CA GLU A 207 14.32 4.46 -12.76
C GLU A 207 14.17 5.98 -12.94
N SER A 208 14.86 6.77 -12.12
CA SER A 208 14.69 8.23 -12.08
C SER A 208 14.99 8.91 -13.42
N CYS A 209 15.90 8.35 -14.21
CA CYS A 209 16.36 8.94 -15.47
C CYS A 209 15.38 8.75 -16.64
N CYS A 210 14.57 7.69 -16.65
CA CYS A 210 13.83 7.32 -17.86
C CYS A 210 12.42 6.75 -17.63
N ASP A 211 12.05 6.35 -16.41
CA ASP A 211 10.74 5.78 -16.14
C ASP A 211 9.84 6.76 -15.40
N THR A 212 8.58 6.82 -15.83
CA THR A 212 7.60 7.76 -15.28
C THR A 212 6.25 7.12 -15.07
N MET A 213 5.61 7.42 -13.93
CA MET A 213 4.17 7.23 -13.73
C MET A 213 3.49 8.58 -13.95
N ARG A 214 2.51 8.62 -14.87
CA ARG A 214 1.74 9.84 -15.13
C ARG A 214 0.26 9.59 -14.85
N ILE A 215 -0.35 10.48 -14.09
CA ILE A 215 -1.78 10.51 -13.81
C ILE A 215 -2.35 11.75 -14.50
N THR A 216 -3.43 11.60 -15.25
CA THR A 216 -4.10 12.69 -15.98
C THR A 216 -5.61 12.62 -15.77
N SER A 217 -6.22 13.75 -15.44
CA SER A 217 -7.69 13.92 -15.48
C SER A 217 -8.06 14.48 -16.86
N THR A 218 -9.04 13.86 -17.52
CA THR A 218 -9.57 14.31 -18.82
C THR A 218 -10.97 14.90 -18.71
N SER A 219 -11.49 15.03 -17.49
CA SER A 219 -12.75 15.71 -17.19
C SER A 219 -12.53 17.22 -17.22
N ASP A 220 -13.24 17.85 -18.15
CA ASP A 220 -13.28 19.29 -18.49
C ASP A 220 -11.97 19.91 -19.03
N SER A 221 -12.11 21.10 -19.61
CA SER A 221 -11.13 21.86 -20.41
C SER A 221 -9.81 22.24 -19.70
N LEU A 222 -9.58 21.71 -18.50
CA LEU A 222 -8.38 21.88 -17.69
C LEU A 222 -7.79 20.50 -17.37
N SER A 223 -6.84 20.04 -18.17
CA SER A 223 -6.10 18.81 -17.87
C SER A 223 -5.24 19.01 -16.61
N ASN A 224 -5.64 18.40 -15.50
CA ASN A 224 -4.76 18.28 -14.33
C ASN A 224 -3.88 17.03 -14.49
N SER A 225 -2.58 17.14 -14.21
CA SER A 225 -1.67 15.98 -14.32
C SER A 225 -0.60 15.95 -13.24
N LEU A 226 -0.33 14.75 -12.74
CA LEU A 226 0.74 14.45 -11.80
C LEU A 226 1.74 13.50 -12.47
N THR A 227 3.02 13.83 -12.46
CA THR A 227 4.08 12.96 -12.97
C THR A 227 5.05 12.59 -11.85
N LEU A 228 5.27 11.30 -11.65
CA LEU A 228 6.11 10.74 -10.61
C LEU A 228 7.28 9.97 -11.25
N ARG A 229 8.45 10.05 -10.62
CA ARG A 229 9.70 9.44 -11.06
C ARG A 229 10.52 9.00 -9.84
N GLY A 230 11.40 8.03 -10.04
CA GLY A 230 12.35 7.64 -9.01
C GLY A 230 11.68 6.86 -7.89
N VAL A 231 12.23 7.02 -6.69
CA VAL A 231 11.68 6.43 -5.47
C VAL A 231 10.89 7.48 -4.70
N SER A 232 9.59 7.25 -4.53
CA SER A 232 8.72 8.01 -3.63
C SER A 232 8.06 7.07 -2.64
N SER A 233 8.42 7.25 -1.36
CA SER A 233 7.71 6.70 -0.21
C SER A 233 6.63 7.64 0.34
N ARG A 234 6.37 8.77 -0.35
CA ARG A 234 5.28 9.71 -0.02
C ARG A 234 3.95 9.14 -0.52
N THR A 235 2.94 9.18 0.32
CA THR A 235 1.54 9.14 -0.14
C THR A 235 1.26 10.35 -0.99
N LEU A 236 0.83 10.16 -2.24
CA LEU A 236 0.41 11.27 -3.09
C LEU A 236 -1.05 11.12 -3.48
N ASN A 237 -1.80 12.18 -3.24
CA ASN A 237 -3.23 12.25 -3.43
C ASN A 237 -3.53 12.98 -4.73
N PHE A 238 -4.35 12.40 -5.59
CA PHE A 238 -4.83 13.00 -6.82
C PHE A 238 -6.34 12.87 -6.89
N ILE A 239 -7.04 13.97 -7.14
CA ILE A 239 -8.49 13.98 -7.35
C ILE A 239 -8.74 14.42 -8.78
N SER A 240 -9.49 13.61 -9.54
CA SER A 240 -9.96 14.00 -10.87
C SER A 240 -10.84 15.23 -10.73
N ARG A 241 -10.53 16.31 -11.46
CA ARG A 241 -11.35 17.52 -11.43
C ARG A 241 -12.63 17.32 -12.20
#